data_AF-A0A2G9TQ38-F1
#
_entry.id   AF-A0A2G9TQ38-F1
#
_cell.length_a   1.000
_cell.length_b   1.000
_cell.length_c   1.000
_cell.angle_alpha   90.00
_cell.angle_beta   90.00
_cell.angle_gamma   90.00
#
_symmetry.space_group_name_H-M   'P 1'
#
loop_
_entity.id
_entity.type
_entity.pdbx_description
1 polymer ?
#
loop_
_entity_poly.entity_id
_entity_poly.type
_entity_poly.pdbx_seq_one_letter_code
_entity_poly.pdbx_strand_id
1 'polypeptide(L)'
;MNRLRDAPLQRTASVRVANRVRRQANTPSFLRSFDLSRANSLILDYAILDGPFMSARGIEMSTSGEISSPGRKTPFGPLPLSLPRTVSPNLLQLVVSDYVPNALMYHGHLIGLFNTRIDTATPQLGPVMRTTCDVGSGTLFCVGDLFPTLRDLFPNRGVIFSFSTIKAPAVVVRQPERGGIRFQMLGLIEVAMTGMNNEAPIGSMEIHIEASMKMRMSSKNVRGKVNLETIRLVTRSPQTLVQDELDDAGFLSREILQRMVNDILKQGIPIPVHPLFRLQKPKLSLADRSMVLETNFQLNQNIIRQLISEKLA
;
A
#
# COMPACT_ATOMS: atom_id res chain seq x y z
N MET A 1 -37.22 53.17 -16.49
CA MET A 1 -35.90 53.77 -16.76
C MET A 1 -34.84 52.94 -16.07
N ASN A 2 -33.97 52.29 -16.86
CA ASN A 2 -32.63 51.76 -16.50
C ASN A 2 -32.52 50.71 -15.37
N ARG A 3 -31.62 49.72 -15.40
CA ARG A 3 -30.81 48.98 -16.38
C ARG A 3 -29.91 48.11 -15.49
N LEU A 4 -29.74 46.82 -15.82
CA LEU A 4 -28.51 46.01 -15.61
C LEU A 4 -28.11 45.71 -14.14
N ARG A 5 -27.83 44.48 -13.70
CA ARG A 5 -27.02 43.42 -14.32
C ARG A 5 -27.40 42.03 -13.78
N ASP A 6 -27.56 41.11 -14.72
CA ASP A 6 -27.39 39.67 -14.52
C ASP A 6 -25.91 39.25 -14.59
N ALA A 7 -25.66 38.07 -14.00
CA ALA A 7 -24.56 37.11 -14.17
C ALA A 7 -23.30 37.19 -13.25
N PRO A 8 -22.61 36.06 -12.96
CA PRO A 8 -23.09 34.67 -12.83
C PRO A 8 -22.50 33.89 -11.63
N LEU A 9 -23.30 32.98 -11.07
CA LEU A 9 -22.90 31.86 -10.20
C LEU A 9 -22.37 30.70 -11.07
N GLN A 10 -21.11 30.74 -11.52
CA GLN A 10 -20.49 29.62 -12.25
C GLN A 10 -18.95 29.67 -12.22
N ARG A 11 -18.32 29.54 -11.04
CA ARG A 11 -16.84 29.40 -10.94
C ARG A 11 -16.31 28.36 -9.94
N THR A 12 -17.16 27.62 -9.23
CA THR A 12 -16.70 26.66 -8.21
C THR A 12 -16.62 25.20 -8.69
N ALA A 13 -17.22 24.85 -9.83
CA ALA A 13 -17.18 23.48 -10.36
C ALA A 13 -15.88 23.14 -11.11
N SER A 14 -15.23 24.11 -11.77
CA SER A 14 -14.03 23.87 -12.60
C SER A 14 -12.76 23.61 -11.79
N VAL A 15 -12.67 24.11 -10.54
CA VAL A 15 -11.51 23.92 -9.66
C VAL A 15 -11.41 22.50 -9.11
N ARG A 16 -12.56 21.82 -8.92
CA ARG A 16 -12.60 20.42 -8.46
C ARG A 16 -12.17 19.42 -9.53
N VAL A 17 -12.43 19.72 -10.81
CA VAL A 17 -12.01 18.87 -11.94
C VAL A 17 -10.50 19.01 -12.21
N ALA A 18 -9.97 20.23 -12.16
CA ALA A 18 -8.54 20.48 -12.37
C ALA A 18 -7.64 19.80 -11.31
N ASN A 19 -8.08 19.75 -10.05
CA ASN A 19 -7.33 19.08 -8.98
C ASN A 19 -7.41 17.53 -9.06
N ARG A 20 -8.43 16.98 -9.71
CA ARG A 20 -8.53 15.53 -9.97
C ARG A 20 -7.58 15.11 -11.09
N VAL A 21 -7.48 15.92 -12.14
CA VAL A 21 -6.54 15.72 -13.27
C VAL A 21 -5.08 15.87 -12.82
N ARG A 22 -4.79 16.80 -11.90
CA ARG A 22 -3.41 17.01 -11.40
C ARG A 22 -2.93 15.93 -10.42
N ARG A 23 -3.84 15.22 -9.73
CA ARG A 23 -3.50 14.05 -8.88
C ARG A 23 -3.20 12.78 -9.69
N GLN A 24 -3.75 12.64 -10.90
CA GLN A 24 -3.46 11.51 -11.81
C GLN A 24 -2.14 11.65 -12.59
N ALA A 25 -1.53 12.85 -12.59
CA ALA A 25 -0.28 13.12 -13.30
C ALA A 25 0.98 12.71 -12.53
N ASN A 26 0.89 12.46 -11.21
CA ASN A 26 2.05 12.18 -10.35
C ASN A 26 2.04 10.80 -9.69
N THR A 27 1.10 9.91 -10.03
CA THR A 27 1.18 8.50 -9.62
C THR A 27 2.18 7.76 -10.51
N PRO A 28 3.17 7.02 -9.95
CA PRO A 28 4.02 6.15 -10.75
C PRO A 28 3.12 5.22 -11.55
N SER A 29 3.44 5.08 -12.83
CA SER A 29 2.60 4.45 -13.86
C SER A 29 2.18 3.01 -13.52
N PHE A 30 3.02 2.29 -12.76
CA PHE A 30 2.73 0.96 -12.23
C PHE A 30 1.61 0.94 -11.18
N LEU A 31 1.36 2.01 -10.41
CA LEU A 31 0.20 2.04 -9.49
C LEU A 31 -1.16 2.01 -10.19
N ARG A 32 -1.19 2.21 -11.52
CA ARG A 32 -2.42 2.06 -12.30
C ARG A 32 -2.81 0.59 -12.49
N SER A 33 -1.90 -0.37 -12.29
CA SER A 33 -2.23 -1.80 -12.35
C SER A 33 -2.84 -2.33 -11.04
N PHE A 34 -2.70 -1.58 -9.94
CA PHE A 34 -3.42 -1.86 -8.69
C PHE A 34 -4.77 -1.15 -8.67
N ASP A 35 -5.83 -1.92 -8.45
CA ASP A 35 -7.17 -1.38 -8.26
C ASP A 35 -7.35 -0.88 -6.81
N LEU A 36 -6.74 0.27 -6.50
CA LEU A 36 -6.88 0.93 -5.20
C LEU A 36 -8.31 1.41 -4.91
N SER A 37 -9.21 1.38 -5.90
CA SER A 37 -10.62 1.72 -5.67
C SER A 37 -11.31 0.74 -4.73
N ARG A 38 -10.81 -0.51 -4.66
CA ARG A 38 -11.27 -1.54 -3.73
C ARG A 38 -11.06 -1.16 -2.28
N ALA A 39 -10.01 -0.41 -1.97
CA ALA A 39 -9.76 0.07 -0.61
C ALA A 39 -10.86 1.04 -0.11
N ASN A 40 -11.67 1.64 -1.00
CA ASN A 40 -12.75 2.54 -0.61
C ASN A 40 -13.88 1.84 0.17
N SER A 41 -13.97 0.51 0.10
CA SER A 41 -14.95 -0.25 0.88
C SER A 41 -14.46 -0.57 2.29
N LEU A 42 -13.20 -0.26 2.64
CA LEU A 42 -12.66 -0.53 3.96
C LEU A 42 -12.97 0.63 4.91
N ILE A 43 -13.34 0.30 6.14
CA ILE A 43 -13.63 1.24 7.21
C ILE A 43 -12.56 1.05 8.29
N LEU A 44 -12.12 2.16 8.89
CA LEU A 44 -11.29 2.15 10.08
C LEU A 44 -12.15 2.54 11.28
N ASP A 45 -12.33 1.60 12.20
CA ASP A 45 -13.09 1.78 13.43
C ASP A 45 -12.21 2.41 14.52
N TYR A 46 -12.61 3.60 14.96
CA TYR A 46 -11.98 4.34 16.06
C TYR A 46 -12.83 4.33 17.34
N ALA A 47 -13.79 3.41 17.47
CA ALA A 47 -14.60 3.28 18.67
C ALA A 47 -13.72 3.18 19.93
N ILE A 48 -14.09 3.97 20.93
CA ILE A 48 -13.45 3.97 22.24
C ILE A 48 -13.86 2.68 22.95
N LEU A 49 -12.88 1.89 23.38
CA LEU A 49 -13.12 0.57 23.99
C LEU A 49 -13.50 0.70 25.46
N ASP A 50 -12.81 1.59 26.17
CA ASP A 50 -12.97 1.84 27.60
C ASP A 50 -13.06 3.34 27.88
N GLY A 51 -13.69 3.71 28.99
CA GLY A 51 -13.74 5.10 29.41
C GLY A 51 -12.33 5.70 29.54
N PRO A 52 -12.14 6.97 29.13
CA PRO A 52 -10.85 7.62 29.29
C PRO A 52 -10.47 7.65 30.78
N PHE A 53 -9.22 7.34 31.08
CA PHE A 53 -8.72 7.36 32.46
C PHE A 53 -7.52 8.30 32.58
N MET A 54 -7.30 8.81 33.79
CA MET A 54 -6.17 9.68 34.07
C MET A 54 -5.02 8.90 34.70
N SER A 55 -3.81 9.19 34.24
CA SER A 55 -2.57 8.67 34.83
C SER A 55 -1.53 9.78 34.97
N ALA A 56 -0.32 9.44 35.42
CA ALA A 56 0.82 10.35 35.40
C ALA A 56 1.22 10.82 33.98
N ARG A 57 0.67 10.22 32.92
CA ARG A 57 0.87 10.59 31.52
C ARG A 57 -0.17 11.57 30.98
N GLY A 58 -1.20 11.87 31.77
CA GLY A 58 -2.36 12.65 31.34
C GLY A 58 -3.57 11.75 31.08
N ILE A 59 -4.35 12.10 30.05
CA ILE A 59 -5.58 11.38 29.69
C ILE A 59 -5.21 10.26 28.71
N GLU A 60 -5.52 9.03 29.08
CA GLU A 60 -5.33 7.84 28.27
C GLU A 60 -6.69 7.34 27.75
N MET A 61 -6.71 6.94 26.49
CA MET A 61 -7.89 6.37 25.84
C MET A 61 -7.49 5.23 24.91
N SER A 62 -8.27 4.15 24.95
CA SER A 62 -8.08 2.97 24.11
C SER A 62 -9.12 2.97 22.99
N THR A 63 -8.69 2.69 21.76
CA THR A 63 -9.57 2.61 20.59
C THR A 63 -9.39 1.29 19.87
N SER A 64 -10.46 0.82 19.19
CA SER A 64 -10.46 -0.43 18.41
C SER A 64 -9.31 -0.49 17.39
N GLY A 65 -9.24 0.50 16.48
CA GLY A 65 -8.25 0.52 15.40
C GLY A 65 -8.46 -0.58 14.35
N GLU A 66 -9.59 -1.28 14.36
CA GLU A 66 -9.89 -2.34 13.40
C GLU A 66 -10.14 -1.75 12.01
N ILE A 67 -9.43 -2.27 11.00
CA ILE A 67 -9.74 -2.03 9.60
C ILE A 67 -10.56 -3.21 9.10
N SER A 68 -11.79 -2.97 8.65
CA SER A 68 -12.69 -4.04 8.22
C SER A 68 -13.53 -3.68 7.01
N SER A 69 -13.97 -4.71 6.28
CA SER A 69 -15.05 -4.59 5.31
C SER A 69 -16.40 -4.60 6.03
N PRO A 70 -17.39 -3.81 5.57
CA PRO A 70 -18.73 -3.79 6.15
C PRO A 70 -19.31 -5.20 6.33
N GLY A 71 -19.77 -5.50 7.56
CA GLY A 71 -20.38 -6.79 7.89
C GLY A 71 -19.41 -7.97 8.05
N ARG A 72 -18.08 -7.75 8.01
CA ARG A 72 -17.08 -8.79 8.26
C ARG A 72 -16.24 -8.48 9.50
N LYS A 73 -16.01 -9.49 10.33
CA LYS A 73 -15.12 -9.39 11.50
C LYS A 73 -13.73 -9.91 11.18
N THR A 74 -12.73 -9.37 11.85
CA THR A 74 -11.36 -9.90 11.79
C THR A 74 -11.23 -11.15 12.69
N PRO A 75 -10.69 -12.28 12.19
CA PRO A 75 -10.64 -13.56 12.95
C PRO A 75 -9.50 -13.63 13.98
N PHE A 76 -8.82 -12.50 14.22
CA PHE A 76 -7.76 -12.35 15.22
C PHE A 76 -7.92 -10.99 15.90
N GLY A 77 -7.29 -10.82 17.06
CA GLY A 77 -7.33 -9.59 17.84
C GLY A 77 -5.94 -9.02 18.11
N PRO A 78 -5.86 -7.80 18.66
CA PRO A 78 -4.60 -7.22 19.09
C PRO A 78 -4.04 -7.98 20.30
N LEU A 79 -2.71 -8.08 20.37
CA LEU A 79 -2.04 -8.45 21.61
C LEU A 79 -2.11 -7.27 22.60
N PRO A 80 -2.10 -7.55 23.93
CA PRO A 80 -2.04 -6.49 24.93
C PRO A 80 -0.90 -5.52 24.66
N LEU A 81 -1.25 -4.25 24.46
CA LEU A 81 -0.29 -3.18 24.25
C LEU A 81 0.15 -2.62 25.60
N SER A 82 1.46 -2.51 25.79
CA SER A 82 2.02 -1.78 26.92
C SER A 82 2.56 -0.45 26.43
N LEU A 83 2.16 0.65 27.08
CA LEU A 83 2.78 1.94 26.82
C LEU A 83 4.28 1.89 27.20
N PRO A 84 5.15 2.65 26.51
CA PRO A 84 6.57 2.73 26.86
C PRO A 84 6.75 3.11 28.32
N ARG A 85 7.68 2.49 29.06
CA ARG A 85 7.84 2.74 30.51
C ARG A 85 8.13 4.21 30.84
N THR A 86 8.86 4.89 29.98
CA THR A 86 9.20 6.31 30.11
C THR A 86 8.03 7.20 29.71
N VAL A 87 7.66 8.14 30.59
CA VAL A 87 6.70 9.20 30.25
C VAL A 87 7.36 10.14 29.25
N SER A 88 6.72 10.33 28.10
CA SER A 88 7.19 11.25 27.07
C SER A 88 6.96 12.69 27.51
N PRO A 89 7.89 13.62 27.29
CA PRO A 89 7.62 15.05 27.48
C PRO A 89 6.71 15.63 26.38
N ASN A 90 6.37 14.83 25.37
CA ASN A 90 5.56 15.26 24.24
C ASN A 90 4.06 15.28 24.59
N LEU A 91 3.33 16.22 23.98
CA LEU A 91 1.89 16.43 24.26
C LEU A 91 0.98 15.30 23.77
N LEU A 92 1.43 14.50 22.79
CA LEU A 92 0.67 13.39 22.23
C LEU A 92 1.56 12.15 22.08
N GLN A 93 1.07 11.04 22.62
CA GLN A 93 1.61 9.70 22.41
C GLN A 93 0.52 8.81 21.81
N LEU A 94 0.79 8.20 20.67
CA LEU A 94 -0.08 7.24 20.00
C LEU A 94 0.66 5.92 19.84
N VAL A 95 0.04 4.82 20.29
CA VAL A 95 0.57 3.47 20.11
C VAL A 95 -0.32 2.71 19.15
N VAL A 96 0.25 2.26 18.02
CA VAL A 96 -0.46 1.54 16.97
C VAL A 96 0.05 0.11 16.96
N SER A 97 -0.83 -0.84 17.30
CA SER A 97 -0.52 -2.27 17.21
C SER A 97 -0.27 -2.69 15.76
N ASP A 98 0.56 -3.71 15.56
CA ASP A 98 0.62 -4.42 14.28
C ASP A 98 -0.68 -5.16 13.92
N TYR A 99 -1.63 -5.26 14.84
CA TYR A 99 -3.02 -5.63 14.53
C TYR A 99 -3.65 -4.76 13.44
N VAL A 100 -3.45 -3.43 13.49
CA VAL A 100 -4.06 -2.48 12.55
C VAL A 100 -3.65 -2.76 11.10
N PRO A 101 -2.36 -2.82 10.74
CA PRO A 101 -1.95 -3.20 9.39
C PRO A 101 -2.32 -4.64 9.05
N ASN A 102 -2.30 -5.60 9.99
CA ASN A 102 -2.71 -6.98 9.70
C ASN A 102 -4.21 -7.10 9.38
N ALA A 103 -5.07 -6.35 10.07
CA ALA A 103 -6.50 -6.28 9.75
C ALA A 103 -6.71 -5.74 8.33
N LEU A 104 -5.99 -4.66 7.95
CA LEU A 104 -5.96 -4.16 6.58
C LEU A 104 -5.51 -5.24 5.58
N MET A 105 -4.42 -5.97 5.86
CA MET A 105 -3.94 -7.02 4.97
C MET A 105 -4.94 -8.17 4.83
N TYR A 106 -5.62 -8.54 5.91
CA TYR A 106 -6.65 -9.57 5.91
C TYR A 106 -7.85 -9.18 5.07
N HIS A 107 -8.48 -8.04 5.37
CA HIS A 107 -9.64 -7.57 4.60
C HIS A 107 -9.27 -7.20 3.17
N GLY A 108 -8.09 -6.62 2.97
CA GLY A 108 -7.51 -6.34 1.65
C GLY A 108 -7.37 -7.61 0.80
N HIS A 109 -6.90 -8.72 1.39
CA HIS A 109 -6.84 -10.01 0.71
C HIS A 109 -8.24 -10.50 0.30
N LEU A 110 -9.23 -10.42 1.19
CA LEU A 110 -10.60 -10.87 0.91
C LEU A 110 -11.27 -10.11 -0.25
N ILE A 111 -10.96 -8.82 -0.41
CA ILE A 111 -11.50 -7.99 -1.51
C ILE A 111 -10.60 -8.00 -2.75
N GLY A 112 -9.49 -8.75 -2.73
CA GLY A 112 -8.52 -8.79 -3.83
C GLY A 112 -7.79 -7.46 -4.04
N LEU A 113 -7.54 -6.68 -2.98
CA LEU A 113 -6.79 -5.41 -3.03
C LEU A 113 -5.37 -5.61 -3.59
N PHE A 114 -4.79 -6.79 -3.38
CA PHE A 114 -3.46 -7.14 -3.87
C PHE A 114 -3.47 -7.72 -5.29
N ASN A 115 -4.65 -8.01 -5.86
CA ASN A 115 -4.72 -8.63 -7.17
C ASN A 115 -4.22 -7.64 -8.23
N THR A 116 -3.25 -8.07 -9.01
CA THR A 116 -2.58 -7.22 -10.00
C THR A 116 -2.45 -7.98 -11.29
N ARG A 117 -2.75 -7.31 -12.41
CA ARG A 117 -2.55 -7.85 -13.74
C ARG A 117 -1.46 -7.06 -14.45
N ILE A 118 -0.51 -7.78 -15.03
CA ILE A 118 0.58 -7.22 -15.83
C ILE A 118 0.51 -7.89 -17.20
N ASP A 119 0.43 -7.08 -18.26
CA ASP A 119 0.34 -7.51 -19.64
C ASP A 119 0.96 -6.47 -20.58
N THR A 120 0.85 -6.68 -21.89
CA THR A 120 1.39 -5.78 -22.92
C THR A 120 0.78 -4.37 -22.90
N ALA A 121 -0.38 -4.17 -22.27
CA ALA A 121 -1.01 -2.85 -22.11
C ALA A 121 -0.56 -2.14 -20.83
N THR A 122 0.17 -2.81 -19.95
CA THR A 122 0.64 -2.23 -18.69
C THR A 122 1.71 -1.17 -18.96
N PRO A 123 1.55 0.08 -18.47
CA PRO A 123 2.55 1.12 -18.67
C PRO A 123 3.94 0.71 -18.19
N GLN A 124 4.98 1.04 -18.97
CA GLN A 124 6.41 0.73 -18.73
C GLN A 124 6.80 -0.75 -18.78
N LEU A 125 5.92 -1.67 -18.40
CA LEU A 125 6.17 -3.12 -18.46
C LEU A 125 5.69 -3.75 -19.76
N GLY A 126 4.68 -3.18 -20.40
CA GLY A 126 4.06 -3.73 -21.61
C GLY A 126 5.03 -4.10 -22.73
N PRO A 127 6.04 -3.27 -23.05
CA PRO A 127 7.02 -3.60 -24.08
C PRO A 127 7.83 -4.88 -23.78
N VAL A 128 8.04 -5.23 -22.50
CA VAL A 128 8.78 -6.44 -22.10
C VAL A 128 7.90 -7.68 -21.95
N MET A 129 6.56 -7.53 -21.91
CA MET A 129 5.60 -8.62 -21.67
C MET A 129 5.36 -9.51 -22.91
N ARG A 130 6.43 -9.98 -23.54
CA ARG A 130 6.41 -10.86 -24.72
C ARG A 130 7.39 -12.02 -24.54
N THR A 131 7.12 -13.13 -25.23
CA THR A 131 8.02 -14.30 -25.22
C THR A 131 9.23 -14.15 -26.12
N THR A 132 9.21 -13.23 -27.07
CA THR A 132 10.34 -12.95 -27.96
C THR A 132 10.52 -11.44 -28.10
N CYS A 133 11.78 -11.04 -28.25
CA CYS A 133 12.20 -9.68 -28.46
C CYS A 133 12.42 -9.48 -29.96
N ASP A 134 11.68 -8.56 -30.58
CA ASP A 134 11.94 -8.18 -31.96
C ASP A 134 12.99 -7.06 -32.00
N VAL A 135 14.01 -7.19 -32.83
CA VAL A 135 15.06 -6.16 -33.01
C VAL A 135 14.44 -4.81 -33.45
N GLY A 136 13.26 -4.85 -34.08
CA GLY A 136 12.48 -3.68 -34.49
C GLY A 136 11.61 -3.03 -33.40
N SER A 137 11.39 -3.66 -32.24
CA SER A 137 10.53 -3.11 -31.16
C SER A 137 11.27 -2.19 -30.18
N GLY A 138 12.59 -2.03 -30.34
CA GLY A 138 13.40 -1.13 -29.50
C GLY A 138 13.60 -1.61 -28.05
N THR A 139 13.15 -2.83 -27.72
CA THR A 139 13.27 -3.45 -26.41
C THR A 139 14.36 -4.52 -26.43
N LEU A 140 15.43 -4.30 -25.67
CA LEU A 140 16.56 -5.23 -25.54
C LEU A 140 16.27 -6.45 -24.65
N PHE A 141 15.10 -6.47 -23.99
CA PHE A 141 14.76 -7.48 -22.99
C PHE A 141 13.26 -7.78 -23.00
N CYS A 142 12.91 -9.06 -22.85
CA CYS A 142 11.53 -9.56 -22.81
C CYS A 142 11.39 -10.72 -21.82
N VAL A 143 10.16 -11.06 -21.47
CA VAL A 143 9.84 -12.15 -20.53
C VAL A 143 10.47 -13.48 -20.97
N GLY A 144 10.57 -13.75 -22.27
CA GLY A 144 11.24 -14.97 -22.77
C GLY A 144 12.74 -15.04 -22.55
N ASP A 145 13.42 -13.93 -22.21
CA ASP A 145 14.82 -13.96 -21.80
C ASP A 145 14.99 -14.45 -20.35
N LEU A 146 13.95 -14.27 -19.52
CA LEU A 146 13.86 -14.85 -18.17
C LEU A 146 13.35 -16.29 -18.19
N PHE A 147 12.49 -16.61 -19.15
CA PHE A 147 11.86 -17.92 -19.29
C PHE A 147 12.08 -18.49 -20.70
N PRO A 148 13.28 -18.99 -21.02
CA PRO A 148 13.59 -19.59 -22.31
C PRO A 148 12.59 -20.67 -22.74
N THR A 149 12.12 -21.51 -21.82
CA THR A 149 11.11 -22.54 -22.10
C THR A 149 9.82 -21.93 -22.66
N LEU A 150 9.37 -20.79 -22.13
CA LEU A 150 8.20 -20.08 -22.68
C LEU A 150 8.45 -19.54 -24.09
N ARG A 151 9.66 -19.04 -24.35
CA ARG A 151 10.07 -18.56 -25.66
C ARG A 151 10.02 -19.65 -26.72
N ASP A 152 10.53 -20.83 -26.38
CA ASP A 152 10.65 -21.94 -27.31
C ASP A 152 9.29 -22.60 -27.59
N LEU A 153 8.46 -22.77 -26.56
CA LEU A 153 7.12 -23.36 -26.70
C LEU A 153 6.11 -22.41 -27.34
N PHE A 154 6.23 -21.10 -27.07
CA PHE A 154 5.24 -20.09 -27.49
C PHE A 154 5.90 -18.83 -28.07
N PRO A 155 6.61 -18.92 -29.21
CA PRO A 155 7.32 -17.77 -29.79
C PRO A 155 6.36 -16.68 -30.28
N ASN A 156 6.79 -15.41 -30.21
CA ASN A 156 6.08 -14.24 -30.75
C ASN A 156 4.69 -13.99 -30.14
N ARG A 157 4.55 -14.25 -28.84
CA ARG A 157 3.27 -14.08 -28.13
C ARG A 157 3.39 -13.08 -26.99
N GLY A 158 2.28 -12.39 -26.71
CA GLY A 158 2.12 -11.57 -25.51
C GLY A 158 1.85 -12.45 -24.29
N VAL A 159 2.42 -12.07 -23.16
CA VAL A 159 2.28 -12.80 -21.88
C VAL A 159 1.50 -11.93 -20.90
N ILE A 160 0.64 -12.58 -20.13
CA ILE A 160 -0.19 -11.98 -19.08
C ILE A 160 0.19 -12.67 -17.76
N PHE A 161 0.61 -11.88 -16.78
CA PHE A 161 0.81 -12.31 -15.41
C PHE A 161 -0.31 -11.75 -14.53
N SER A 162 -1.11 -12.66 -13.96
CA SER A 162 -2.16 -12.33 -13.01
C SER A 162 -1.70 -12.75 -11.61
N PHE A 163 -1.33 -11.78 -10.80
CA PHE A 163 -0.93 -11.98 -9.42
C PHE A 163 -2.14 -11.91 -8.48
N SER A 164 -2.19 -12.82 -7.53
CA SER A 164 -3.12 -12.80 -6.40
C SER A 164 -2.43 -13.28 -5.12
N THR A 165 -2.96 -12.91 -3.96
CA THR A 165 -2.46 -13.43 -2.67
C THR A 165 -3.14 -14.76 -2.35
N ILE A 166 -2.37 -15.78 -1.97
CA ILE A 166 -2.92 -17.10 -1.56
C ILE A 166 -3.47 -17.01 -0.14
N LYS A 167 -2.78 -16.27 0.72
CA LYS A 167 -3.18 -15.94 2.09
C LYS A 167 -2.95 -14.45 2.34
N ALA A 168 -3.64 -13.91 3.33
CA ALA A 168 -3.42 -12.54 3.77
C ALA A 168 -1.92 -12.29 4.08
N PRO A 169 -1.32 -11.21 3.53
CA PRO A 169 0.03 -10.80 3.92
C PRO A 169 0.09 -10.50 5.41
N ALA A 170 1.26 -10.69 6.02
CA ALA A 170 1.46 -10.46 7.45
C ALA A 170 2.53 -9.41 7.69
N VAL A 171 2.30 -8.54 8.68
CA VAL A 171 3.26 -7.56 9.20
C VAL A 171 3.52 -7.86 10.66
N VAL A 172 4.79 -7.97 11.04
CA VAL A 172 5.19 -8.12 12.44
C VAL A 172 6.09 -6.95 12.80
N VAL A 173 5.71 -6.20 13.84
CA VAL A 173 6.50 -5.08 14.33
C VAL A 173 7.29 -5.53 15.56
N ARG A 174 8.59 -5.27 15.54
CA ARG A 174 9.51 -5.49 16.65
C ARG A 174 10.42 -4.28 16.83
N GLN A 175 11.09 -4.23 17.96
CA GLN A 175 12.19 -3.29 18.16
C GLN A 175 13.25 -3.45 17.06
N PRO A 176 13.97 -2.37 16.67
CA PRO A 176 14.93 -2.41 15.57
C PRO A 176 16.01 -3.48 15.76
N GLU A 177 16.49 -3.65 16.99
CA GLU A 177 17.50 -4.66 17.39
C GLU A 177 17.01 -6.10 17.23
N ARG A 178 15.69 -6.32 17.23
CA ARG A 178 15.04 -7.64 17.11
C ARG A 178 14.44 -7.91 15.73
N GLY A 179 14.77 -7.10 14.74
CA GLY A 179 14.35 -7.27 13.35
C GLY A 179 13.42 -6.19 12.78
N GLY A 180 13.02 -5.19 13.58
CA GLY A 180 12.23 -4.06 13.09
C GLY A 180 10.84 -4.48 12.57
N ILE A 181 10.41 -3.88 11.46
CA ILE A 181 9.14 -4.23 10.79
C ILE A 181 9.45 -5.29 9.74
N ARG A 182 8.83 -6.46 9.87
CA ARG A 182 8.91 -7.55 8.88
C ARG A 182 7.59 -7.73 8.16
N PHE A 183 7.67 -7.97 6.86
CA PHE A 183 6.55 -8.22 5.98
C PHE A 183 6.74 -9.57 5.29
N GLN A 184 5.68 -10.39 5.27
CA GLN A 184 5.66 -11.69 4.62
C GLN A 184 4.44 -11.81 3.73
N MET A 185 4.63 -12.35 2.53
CA MET A 185 3.56 -12.55 1.55
C MET A 185 3.78 -13.87 0.81
N LEU A 186 2.67 -14.58 0.59
CA LEU A 186 2.59 -15.73 -0.30
C LEU A 186 1.51 -15.46 -1.35
N GLY A 187 1.88 -15.50 -2.62
CA GLY A 187 0.99 -15.25 -3.74
C GLY A 187 1.07 -16.32 -4.83
N LEU A 188 0.09 -16.27 -5.72
CA LEU A 188 -0.01 -17.08 -6.93
C LEU A 188 0.10 -16.14 -8.13
N ILE A 189 0.95 -16.49 -9.09
CA ILE A 189 1.05 -15.85 -10.39
C ILE A 189 0.53 -16.85 -11.41
N GLU A 190 -0.61 -16.54 -12.01
CA GLU A 190 -1.15 -17.26 -13.16
C GLU A 190 -0.62 -16.64 -14.44
N VAL A 191 -0.15 -17.48 -15.34
CA VAL A 191 0.43 -17.08 -16.62
C VAL A 191 -0.50 -17.49 -17.74
N ALA A 192 -0.88 -16.52 -18.56
CA ALA A 192 -1.69 -16.74 -19.75
C ALA A 192 -1.06 -16.05 -20.97
N MET A 193 -1.42 -16.52 -22.15
CA MET A 193 -0.97 -15.97 -23.42
C MET A 193 -2.08 -15.16 -24.07
N THR A 194 -1.69 -14.06 -24.69
CA THR A 194 -2.60 -13.27 -25.52
C THR A 194 -2.88 -14.02 -26.82
N GLY A 195 -4.08 -14.60 -26.93
CA GLY A 195 -4.61 -15.16 -28.18
C GLY A 195 -5.30 -14.12 -29.05
N MET A 196 -5.75 -14.53 -30.25
CA MET A 196 -6.46 -13.63 -31.17
C MET A 196 -7.82 -13.18 -30.64
N ASN A 197 -8.52 -14.05 -29.88
CA ASN A 197 -9.86 -13.78 -29.34
C ASN A 197 -10.05 -14.22 -27.87
N ASN A 198 -9.06 -14.89 -27.25
CA ASN A 198 -9.17 -15.33 -25.86
C ASN A 198 -7.80 -15.48 -25.20
N GLU A 199 -7.79 -15.45 -23.86
CA GLU A 199 -6.60 -15.72 -23.05
C GLU A 199 -6.44 -17.23 -22.89
N ALA A 200 -5.26 -17.75 -23.23
CA ALA A 200 -4.96 -19.17 -23.07
C ALA A 200 -4.09 -19.36 -21.82
N PRO A 201 -4.58 -19.98 -20.72
CA PRO A 201 -3.75 -20.25 -19.56
C PRO A 201 -2.66 -21.26 -19.94
N ILE A 202 -1.41 -20.97 -19.56
CA ILE A 202 -0.27 -21.82 -19.88
C ILE A 202 0.44 -22.38 -18.65
N GLY A 203 0.28 -21.76 -17.48
CA GLY A 203 0.83 -22.30 -16.25
C GLY A 203 0.64 -21.39 -15.05
N SER A 204 1.16 -21.82 -13.92
CA SER A 204 1.19 -21.00 -12.71
C SER A 204 2.44 -21.23 -11.88
N MET A 205 2.77 -20.26 -11.04
CA MET A 205 3.87 -20.30 -10.09
C MET A 205 3.45 -19.61 -8.78
N GLU A 206 4.02 -20.03 -7.66
CA GLU A 206 3.90 -19.30 -6.40
C GLU A 206 5.03 -18.29 -6.25
N ILE A 207 4.76 -17.20 -5.55
CA ILE A 207 5.76 -16.21 -5.13
C ILE A 207 5.76 -16.06 -3.62
N HIS A 208 6.93 -16.23 -3.02
CA HIS A 208 7.18 -16.12 -1.59
C HIS A 208 8.08 -14.89 -1.37
N ILE A 209 7.58 -13.90 -0.62
CA ILE A 209 8.29 -12.65 -0.36
C ILE A 209 8.49 -12.47 1.14
N GLU A 210 9.74 -12.22 1.51
CA GLU A 210 10.11 -11.74 2.84
C GLU A 210 10.82 -10.40 2.71
N ALA A 211 10.40 -9.42 3.52
CA ALA A 211 10.94 -8.08 3.43
C ALA A 211 11.02 -7.42 4.81
N SER A 212 11.99 -6.52 4.97
CA SER A 212 12.05 -5.59 6.09
C SER A 212 11.65 -4.18 5.67
N MET A 213 11.04 -3.44 6.58
CA MET A 213 10.54 -2.09 6.33
C MET A 213 11.14 -1.10 7.32
N LYS A 214 11.48 0.09 6.83
CA LYS A 214 11.83 1.26 7.63
C LYS A 214 10.81 2.34 7.37
N MET A 215 10.20 2.87 8.42
CA MET A 215 9.23 3.96 8.32
C MET A 215 9.86 5.25 8.84
N ARG A 216 9.56 6.35 8.16
CA ARG A 216 9.91 7.70 8.58
C ARG A 216 8.67 8.58 8.55
N MET A 217 8.42 9.24 9.65
CA MET A 217 7.26 10.12 9.78
C MET A 217 7.65 11.58 9.54
N SER A 218 6.79 12.30 8.83
CA SER A 218 6.78 13.76 8.76
C SER A 218 5.50 14.29 9.39
N SER A 219 5.32 15.61 9.46
CA SER A 219 4.10 16.20 10.03
C SER A 219 2.81 15.93 9.24
N LYS A 220 2.93 15.46 7.99
CA LYS A 220 1.78 15.21 7.09
C LYS A 220 1.69 13.78 6.57
N ASN A 221 2.84 13.17 6.29
CA ASN A 221 2.90 11.85 5.66
C ASN A 221 3.85 10.91 6.43
N VAL A 222 3.53 9.62 6.43
CA VAL A 222 4.46 8.53 6.77
C VAL A 222 5.04 7.96 5.49
N ARG A 223 6.35 7.91 5.37
CA ARG A 223 7.05 7.32 4.22
C ARG A 223 7.69 6.00 4.63
N GLY A 224 7.56 5.00 3.77
CA GLY A 224 8.19 3.70 3.94
C GLY A 224 9.41 3.55 3.03
N LYS A 225 10.38 2.75 3.45
CA LYS A 225 11.39 2.13 2.59
C LYS A 225 11.39 0.63 2.89
N VAL A 226 11.17 -0.17 1.86
CA VAL A 226 11.19 -1.63 1.89
C VAL A 226 12.55 -2.13 1.41
N ASN A 227 13.04 -3.17 2.06
CA ASN A 227 14.16 -3.97 1.64
C ASN A 227 13.66 -5.41 1.41
N LEU A 228 13.65 -5.87 0.17
CA LEU A 228 13.25 -7.24 -0.17
C LEU A 228 14.41 -8.17 0.19
N GLU A 229 14.21 -9.00 1.20
CA GLU A 229 15.23 -9.92 1.70
C GLU A 229 15.28 -11.17 0.81
N THR A 230 14.11 -11.77 0.61
CA THR A 230 13.94 -13.00 -0.16
C THR A 230 12.79 -12.84 -1.16
N ILE A 231 13.03 -13.27 -2.39
CA ILE A 231 11.99 -13.55 -3.40
C ILE A 231 12.25 -14.96 -3.89
N ARG A 232 11.29 -15.85 -3.69
CA ARG A 232 11.37 -17.22 -4.19
C ARG A 232 10.14 -17.51 -5.04
N LEU A 233 10.39 -18.00 -6.25
CA LEU A 233 9.37 -18.46 -7.18
C LEU A 233 9.34 -19.98 -7.14
N VAL A 234 8.15 -20.58 -7.08
CA VAL A 234 7.99 -22.04 -7.06
C VAL A 234 7.03 -22.45 -8.15
N THR A 235 7.48 -23.28 -9.09
CA THR A 235 6.63 -23.70 -10.20
C THR A 235 5.47 -24.59 -9.73
N ARG A 236 4.29 -24.39 -10.34
CA ARG A 236 3.17 -25.35 -10.31
C ARG A 236 2.94 -26.00 -11.67
N SER A 237 3.70 -25.60 -12.70
CA SER A 237 3.55 -26.04 -14.08
C SER A 237 4.94 -26.25 -14.71
N PRO A 238 5.67 -27.31 -14.30
CA PRO A 238 7.07 -27.50 -14.65
C PRO A 238 7.32 -27.72 -16.15
N GLN A 239 6.29 -28.05 -16.93
CA GLN A 239 6.39 -28.25 -18.38
C GLN A 239 6.57 -26.93 -19.13
N THR A 240 6.08 -25.82 -18.57
CA THR A 240 6.10 -24.50 -19.22
C THR A 240 6.89 -23.47 -18.42
N LEU A 241 6.95 -23.62 -17.10
CA LEU A 241 7.67 -22.75 -16.16
C LEU A 241 8.66 -23.61 -15.39
N VAL A 242 9.89 -23.70 -15.88
CA VAL A 242 10.93 -24.55 -15.28
C VAL A 242 11.49 -23.88 -14.02
N GLN A 243 11.76 -24.67 -12.98
CA GLN A 243 12.19 -24.13 -11.68
C GLN A 243 13.51 -23.35 -11.76
N ASP A 244 14.49 -23.84 -12.53
CA ASP A 244 15.79 -23.17 -12.68
C ASP A 244 15.63 -21.77 -13.29
N GLU A 245 14.76 -21.62 -14.30
CA GLU A 245 14.42 -20.32 -14.90
C GLU A 245 13.71 -19.39 -13.92
N LEU A 246 12.83 -19.95 -13.07
CA LEU A 246 12.17 -19.19 -12.01
C LEU A 246 13.16 -18.70 -10.94
N ASP A 247 14.16 -19.50 -10.59
CA ASP A 247 15.18 -19.13 -9.61
C ASP A 247 16.06 -17.98 -10.13
N ASP A 248 16.47 -18.05 -11.40
CA ASP A 248 17.20 -16.97 -12.09
C ASP A 248 16.35 -15.69 -12.20
N ALA A 249 15.08 -15.83 -12.59
CA ALA A 249 14.14 -14.71 -12.66
C ALA A 249 13.93 -14.05 -11.29
N GLY A 250 13.83 -14.84 -10.21
CA GLY A 250 13.72 -14.34 -8.84
C GLY A 250 14.92 -13.49 -8.44
N PHE A 251 16.13 -13.93 -8.80
CA PHE A 251 17.36 -13.19 -8.53
C PHE A 251 17.43 -11.87 -9.32
N LEU A 252 17.16 -11.91 -10.63
CA LEU A 252 17.24 -10.76 -11.52
C LEU A 252 16.15 -9.71 -11.23
N SER A 253 14.95 -10.16 -10.87
CA SER A 253 13.81 -9.27 -10.64
C SER A 253 13.82 -8.59 -9.28
N ARG A 254 14.59 -9.09 -8.29
CA ARG A 254 14.57 -8.57 -6.91
C ARG A 254 14.84 -7.07 -6.82
N GLU A 255 15.87 -6.58 -7.52
CA GLU A 255 16.24 -5.17 -7.47
C GLU A 255 15.21 -4.28 -8.20
N ILE A 256 14.63 -4.79 -9.29
CA ILE A 256 13.57 -4.10 -10.04
C ILE A 256 12.32 -3.97 -9.17
N LEU A 257 11.85 -5.07 -8.58
CA LEU A 257 10.70 -5.10 -7.69
C LEU A 257 10.92 -4.23 -6.44
N GLN A 258 12.13 -4.26 -5.89
CA GLN A 258 12.49 -3.42 -4.75
C GLN A 258 12.40 -1.92 -5.09
N ARG A 259 12.93 -1.48 -6.23
CA ARG A 259 12.82 -0.08 -6.67
C ARG A 259 11.36 0.32 -6.88
N MET A 260 10.60 -0.53 -7.56
CA MET A 260 9.19 -0.32 -7.84
C MET A 260 8.36 -0.13 -6.57
N VAL A 261 8.49 -1.03 -5.59
CA VAL A 261 7.79 -0.92 -4.29
C VAL A 261 8.26 0.34 -3.53
N ASN A 262 9.55 0.66 -3.57
CA ASN A 262 10.06 1.85 -2.90
C ASN A 262 9.57 3.15 -3.54
N ASP A 263 9.42 3.21 -4.86
CA ASP A 263 8.87 4.38 -5.54
C ASP A 263 7.41 4.63 -5.18
N ILE A 264 6.63 3.56 -4.98
CA ILE A 264 5.27 3.64 -4.43
C ILE A 264 5.31 4.23 -3.01
N LEU A 265 6.13 3.66 -2.13
CA LEU A 265 6.18 4.05 -0.73
C LEU A 265 6.81 5.43 -0.49
N LYS A 266 7.57 5.93 -1.46
CA LYS A 266 8.19 7.27 -1.44
C LYS A 266 7.15 8.39 -1.42
N GLN A 267 5.98 8.18 -2.03
CA GLN A 267 4.88 9.15 -1.99
C GLN A 267 4.40 9.39 -0.55
N GLY A 268 4.44 8.33 0.26
CA GLY A 268 4.00 8.32 1.64
C GLY A 268 2.49 8.26 1.79
N ILE A 269 2.05 7.76 2.95
CA ILE A 269 0.66 7.66 3.35
C ILE A 269 0.32 8.90 4.18
N PRO A 270 -0.72 9.68 3.82
CA PRO A 270 -1.12 10.83 4.62
C PRO A 270 -1.63 10.36 5.99
N ILE A 271 -1.25 11.07 7.04
CA ILE A 271 -1.73 10.78 8.40
C ILE A 271 -3.10 11.44 8.56
N PRO A 272 -4.12 10.72 9.05
CA PRO A 272 -5.45 11.27 9.29
C PRO A 272 -5.44 12.19 10.52
N VAL A 273 -4.79 13.34 10.41
CA VAL A 273 -4.77 14.37 11.46
C VAL A 273 -5.87 15.37 11.16
N HIS A 274 -6.77 15.60 12.13
CA HIS A 274 -7.81 16.60 11.99
C HIS A 274 -7.18 17.99 11.74
N PRO A 275 -7.70 18.83 10.83
CA PRO A 275 -7.08 20.11 10.44
C PRO A 275 -6.84 21.11 11.59
N LEU A 276 -7.53 20.90 12.71
CA LEU A 276 -7.30 21.62 13.96
C LEU A 276 -5.88 21.40 14.49
N PHE A 277 -5.29 20.23 14.28
CA PHE A 277 -3.99 19.86 14.82
C PHE A 277 -2.90 19.97 13.76
N ARG A 278 -1.79 20.62 14.12
CA ARG A 278 -0.55 20.62 13.36
C ARG A 278 0.54 19.91 14.16
N LEU A 279 0.92 18.71 13.73
CA LEU A 279 1.97 17.93 14.37
C LEU A 279 3.33 18.62 14.23
N GLN A 280 4.10 18.62 15.32
CA GLN A 280 5.43 19.19 15.41
C GLN A 280 6.45 18.09 15.70
N LYS A 281 7.45 17.99 14.81
CA LYS A 281 8.59 17.07 14.92
C LYS A 281 8.16 15.66 15.40
N PRO A 282 7.21 14.99 14.72
CA PRO A 282 6.76 13.67 15.14
C PRO A 282 7.92 12.68 15.12
N LYS A 283 8.06 11.92 16.20
CA LYS A 283 9.03 10.84 16.35
C LYS A 283 8.29 9.52 16.27
N LEU A 284 8.79 8.62 15.43
CA LEU A 284 8.29 7.26 15.30
C LEU A 284 9.35 6.30 15.86
N SER A 285 8.97 5.48 16.82
CA SER A 285 9.79 4.39 17.36
C SER A 285 9.04 3.06 17.28
N LEU A 286 9.79 1.96 17.33
CA LEU A 286 9.22 0.61 17.26
C LEU A 286 9.36 -0.05 18.63
N ALA A 287 8.26 -0.59 19.13
CA ALA A 287 8.20 -1.44 20.29
C ALA A 287 7.78 -2.86 19.86
N ASP A 288 7.70 -3.78 20.81
CA ASP A 288 7.21 -5.12 20.50
C ASP A 288 5.74 -5.05 20.09
N ARG A 289 5.41 -5.62 18.94
CA ARG A 289 4.07 -5.65 18.33
C ARG A 289 3.41 -4.29 18.09
N SER A 290 4.17 -3.19 18.15
CA SER A 290 3.59 -1.85 18.06
C SER A 290 4.55 -0.77 17.57
N MET A 291 3.97 0.26 16.96
CA MET A 291 4.63 1.50 16.55
C MET A 291 4.20 2.61 17.49
N VAL A 292 5.16 3.35 18.03
CA VAL A 292 4.92 4.44 18.97
C VAL A 292 5.22 5.76 18.28
N LEU A 293 4.20 6.60 18.19
CA LEU A 293 4.29 7.97 17.70
C LEU A 293 4.27 8.93 18.90
N GLU A 294 5.29 9.77 18.98
CA GLU A 294 5.39 10.84 19.98
C GLU A 294 5.52 12.18 19.27
N THR A 295 4.69 13.16 19.61
CA THR A 295 4.72 14.48 18.94
C THR A 295 4.10 15.57 19.80
N ASN A 296 4.57 16.80 19.61
CA ASN A 296 3.82 17.98 20.06
C ASN A 296 2.84 18.38 18.96
N PHE A 297 1.78 19.09 19.32
CA PHE A 297 0.88 19.67 18.32
C PHE A 297 0.59 21.13 18.62
N GLN A 298 0.29 21.88 17.57
CA GLN A 298 -0.28 23.21 17.67
C GLN A 298 -1.72 23.17 17.20
N LEU A 299 -2.58 23.90 17.91
CA LEU A 299 -3.97 24.08 17.51
C LEU A 299 -4.08 25.23 16.51
N ASN A 300 -4.89 25.02 15.48
CA ASN A 300 -5.20 26.05 14.49
C ASN A 300 -6.22 27.03 15.08
N GLN A 301 -5.71 28.18 15.55
CA GLN A 301 -6.50 29.24 16.17
C GLN A 301 -7.65 29.75 15.29
N ASN A 302 -7.49 29.75 13.97
CA ASN A 302 -8.55 30.20 13.07
C ASN A 302 -9.74 29.23 13.07
N ILE A 303 -9.47 27.93 13.07
CA ILE A 303 -10.51 26.89 13.14
C ILE A 303 -11.19 26.93 14.52
N ILE A 304 -10.43 27.11 15.60
CA ILE A 304 -11.00 27.28 16.95
C ILE A 304 -11.98 28.45 16.97
N ARG A 305 -11.56 29.61 16.46
CA ARG A 305 -12.42 30.81 16.42
C ARG A 305 -13.70 30.55 15.62
N GLN A 306 -13.60 29.88 14.48
CA GLN A 306 -14.78 29.52 13.66
C GLN A 306 -15.75 28.62 14.42
N LEU A 307 -15.25 27.56 15.06
CA LEU A 307 -16.05 26.62 15.85
C LEU A 307 -16.73 27.28 17.07
N ILE A 308 -16.07 28.28 17.67
CA ILE A 308 -16.64 29.05 18.78
C ILE A 308 -17.66 30.07 18.28
N SER A 309 -17.38 30.77 17.16
CA SER A 309 -18.30 31.78 16.60
C SER A 309 -19.58 31.17 16.03
N GLU A 310 -19.53 29.96 15.47
CA GLU A 310 -20.72 29.23 15.00
C GLU A 310 -21.67 28.83 16.14
N LYS A 311 -21.20 28.78 17.39
CA LYS A 311 -22.03 28.47 18.57
C LYS A 311 -22.58 29.71 19.28
N LEU A 312 -22.19 30.91 18.86
CA LEU A 312 -22.64 32.18 19.45
C LEU A 312 -23.68 32.90 18.58
N ALA A 313 -24.10 32.28 17.47
CA ALA A 313 -25.21 32.70 16.61
C ALA A 313 -26.34 31.67 16.69
#